data_AF-A0A318S6S1-F1
#
_entry.id   AF-A0A318S6S1-F1
#
_cell.length_a   1.000
_cell.length_b   1.000
_cell.length_c   1.000
_cell.angle_alpha   90.00
_cell.angle_beta   90.00
_cell.angle_gamma   90.00
#
_symmetry.space_group_name_H-M   'P 1'
#
loop_
_entity.id
_entity.type
_entity.pdbx_description
1 polymer ?
#
loop_
_entity_poly.entity_id
_entity_poly.type
_entity_poly.pdbx_seq_one_letter_code
_entity_poly.pdbx_strand_id
1 'polypeptide(L)' 'MFLWLFVGLVVLSATYLVFLAVGPLHKTPLVRTLWIFAGVQYLAAIVAIAARLAGRA' A
#
# COMPACT_ATOMS: atom_id res chain seq x y z
N MET A 1 17.23 5.10 -7.19
CA MET A 1 17.32 4.14 -6.08
C MET A 1 16.35 4.47 -4.94
N PHE A 2 16.30 5.72 -4.46
CA PHE A 2 15.38 6.15 -3.39
C PHE A 2 13.90 5.83 -3.67
N LEU A 3 13.44 6.02 -4.91
CA LEU A 3 12.06 5.71 -5.30
C LEU A 3 11.69 4.23 -5.09
N TRP A 4 12.62 3.31 -5.36
CA TRP A 4 12.37 1.87 -5.16
C TRP A 4 12.28 1.49 -3.69
N LEU A 5 13.08 2.13 -2.83
CA LEU A 5 12.95 1.99 -1.37
C LEU A 5 11.61 2.53 -0.88
N PHE A 6 11.18 3.70 -1.38
CA PHE A 6 9.88 4.27 -1.04
C PHE A 6 8.74 3.35 -1.46
N VAL A 7 8.75 2.86 -2.71
CA VAL A 7 7.76 1.88 -3.20
C VAL A 7 7.75 0.62 -2.33
N GLY A 8 8.92 0.07 -2.01
CA GLY A 8 9.04 -1.09 -1.14
C GLY A 8 8.41 -0.86 0.24
N LEU A 9 8.66 0.31 0.84
CA LEU A 9 8.11 0.68 2.15
C LEU A 9 6.59 0.88 2.11
N VAL A 10 6.06 1.50 1.05
CA VAL A 10 4.62 1.67 0.82
C VAL A 10 3.95 0.30 0.67
N VAL A 11 4.54 -0.61 -0.12
CA VAL A 11 4.01 -1.97 -0.31
C VAL A 11 4.05 -2.75 1.01
N LEU A 12 5.11 -2.63 1.80
CA LEU A 12 5.23 -3.29 3.10
C LEU A 12 4.15 -2.78 4.08
N SER A 13 3.95 -1.47 4.13
CA SER A 13 2.92 -0.81 4.93
C SER A 13 1.50 -1.24 4.52
N ALA A 14 1.21 -1.25 3.22
CA ALA A 14 -0.07 -1.72 2.69
C ALA A 14 -0.33 -3.19 3.06
N THR A 15 0.69 -4.04 2.94
CA THR A 15 0.63 -5.46 3.33
C THR A 15 0.32 -5.62 4.81
N TYR A 16 0.92 -4.79 5.67
CA TYR A 16 0.63 -4.80 7.10
C TYR A 16 -0.82 -4.41 7.42
N LEU A 17 -1.39 -3.42 6.72
CA LEU A 17 -2.79 -3.06 6.86
C LEU A 17 -3.73 -4.20 6.42
N VAL A 18 -3.39 -4.90 5.33
CA VAL A 18 -4.15 -6.09 4.89
C VAL A 18 -4.05 -7.21 5.92
N PHE A 19 -2.86 -7.47 6.45
CA PHE A 19 -2.65 -8.45 7.51
C PHE A 19 -3.49 -8.14 8.75
N LEU A 20 -3.51 -6.88 9.18
CA LEU A 20 -4.37 -6.41 10.28
C LEU A 20 -5.85 -6.63 9.96
N ALA A 21 -6.28 -6.29 8.74
CA ALA A 21 -7.68 -6.39 8.31
C ALA A 21 -8.17 -7.85 8.20
N VAL A 22 -7.31 -8.79 7.81
CA VAL A 22 -7.66 -10.22 7.68
C VAL A 22 -7.45 -10.99 8.99
N GLY A 23 -6.46 -10.59 9.80
CA GLY A 23 -6.11 -11.26 11.04
C GLY A 23 -6.78 -10.59 12.26
N PRO A 24 -6.03 -9.83 13.06
CA PRO A 24 -6.46 -9.41 14.40
C PRO A 24 -7.65 -8.42 14.41
N LEU A 25 -7.82 -7.60 13.37
CA LEU A 25 -8.86 -6.56 13.31
C LEU A 25 -10.04 -6.93 12.40
N HIS A 26 -10.16 -8.18 11.94
CA HIS A 26 -11.20 -8.59 10.99
C HIS A 26 -12.64 -8.42 11.50
N LYS A 27 -12.86 -8.47 12.82
CA LYS A 27 -14.19 -8.27 13.44
C LYS A 27 -14.50 -6.82 13.79
N THR A 28 -13.54 -5.92 13.62
CA THR A 28 -13.73 -4.52 13.96
C THR A 28 -14.49 -3.80 12.84
N PRO A 29 -15.42 -2.88 13.15
CA PRO A 29 -16.17 -2.12 12.14
C PRO A 29 -15.27 -1.26 11.24
N LEU A 30 -14.05 -0.98 11.70
CA LEU A 30 -13.00 -0.25 10.97
C LEU A 30 -12.29 -1.08 9.88
N VAL A 31 -12.62 -2.37 9.71
CA VAL A 31 -11.96 -3.25 8.73
C VAL A 31 -12.10 -2.70 7.30
N ARG A 32 -13.25 -2.11 6.97
CA ARG A 32 -13.49 -1.48 5.66
C ARG A 32 -12.54 -0.31 5.42
N THR A 33 -12.27 0.48 6.46
CA THR A 33 -11.33 1.60 6.42
C THR A 33 -9.91 1.11 6.19
N LEU A 34 -9.48 0.05 6.87
CA LEU A 34 -8.16 -0.58 6.66
C LEU A 34 -7.98 -1.05 5.21
N TRP A 35 -9.00 -1.68 4.63
CA TRP A 35 -9.00 -2.09 3.22
C TRP A 35 -8.90 -0.91 2.25
N ILE A 36 -9.63 0.18 2.51
CA ILE A 36 -9.55 1.40 1.69
C ILE A 36 -8.14 2.00 1.74
N PHE A 37 -7.55 2.13 2.93
CA PHE A 37 -6.18 2.65 3.07
C PHE A 37 -5.14 1.77 2.39
N ALA A 38 -5.24 0.44 2.55
CA ALA A 38 -4.37 -0.50 1.86
C ALA A 38 -4.51 -0.39 0.33
N GLY A 39 -5.74 -0.30 -0.18
CA GLY A 39 -6.01 -0.14 -1.61
C GLY A 39 -5.41 1.14 -2.19
N VAL A 40 -5.55 2.27 -1.48
CA VAL A 40 -4.94 3.55 -1.89
C VAL A 40 -3.40 3.46 -1.89
N GLN A 41 -2.79 2.80 -0.91
CA GLN A 41 -1.34 2.64 -0.87
C GLN A 41 -0.82 1.77 -2.02
N TYR A 42 -1.52 0.68 -2.37
CA TYR A 42 -1.16 -0.10 -3.55
C TYR A 42 -1.31 0.70 -4.85
N LEU A 43 -2.37 1.50 -4.99
CA LEU A 43 -2.52 2.40 -6.14
C LEU A 43 -1.38 3.41 -6.21
N ALA A 44 -1.00 4.02 -5.10
CA ALA A 44 0.14 4.95 -5.05
C ALA A 44 1.45 4.27 -5.45
N ALA A 45 1.69 3.04 -4.98
CA ALA A 45 2.85 2.25 -5.39
C ALA A 45 2.86 1.96 -6.90
N ILE A 46 1.71 1.58 -7.47
CA ILE A 46 1.56 1.35 -8.92
C ILE A 46 1.85 2.63 -9.70
N VAL A 47 1.30 3.78 -9.27
CA VAL A 47 1.54 5.07 -9.92
C VAL A 47 3.02 5.46 -9.85
N ALA A 48 3.68 5.25 -8.71
CA ALA A 48 5.10 5.54 -8.55
C ALA A 48 5.97 4.64 -9.44
N ILE A 49 5.64 3.34 -9.55
CA ILE A 49 6.31 2.42 -10.47
C ILE A 49 6.08 2.84 -11.92
N ALA A 50 4.84 3.18 -12.29
CA ALA A 50 4.50 3.64 -13.64
C ALA A 50 5.22 4.94 -13.99
N ALA A 51 5.30 5.90 -13.07
CA ALA A 51 6.04 7.15 -13.25
C ALA A 51 7.55 6.89 -13.47
N ARG A 52 8.11 5.91 -12.75
CA ARG A 52 9.50 5.49 -12.94
C ARG A 52 9.74 4.84 -14.30
N LEU A 53 8.85 3.94 -14.72
CA LEU A 53 8.92 3.27 -16.02
C LEU A 53 8.74 4.26 -17.18
N ALA A 54 7.94 5.31 -16.99
CA ALA A 54 7.79 6.41 -17.95
C ALA A 54 8.97 7.39 -17.97
N GLY A 55 10.03 7.15 -17.18
CA GLY A 55 11.22 7.99 -17.11
C GLY A 55 10.99 9.37 -16.48
N ARG A 56 9.87 9.55 -15.76
CA ARG A 56 9.49 10.83 -15.14
C ARG A 56 10.02 11.01 -13.71
N ALA A 57 10.67 9.99 -13.16
CA ALA A 57 11.24 9.91 -11.82
C ALA A 57 12.42 8.96 -11.82
#